data_AF-F5S646-F1
#
_entry.id   AF-F5S646-F1
#
_cell.length_a   1.000
_cell.length_b   1.000
_cell.length_c   1.000
_cell.angle_alpha   90.00
_cell.angle_beta   90.00
_cell.angle_gamma   90.00
#
_symmetry.space_group_name_H-M   'P 1'
#
loop_
_entity.id
_entity.type
_entity.pdbx_description
1 polymer ?
#
loop_
_entity_poly.entity_id
_entity_poly.type
_entity_poly.pdbx_seq_one_letter_code
_entity_poly.pdbx_strand_id
1 'polypeptide(L)' 'MRRTVSATDIAWADHIFVMEEKHKLRLKAAFPRALQYKSLIVLDIPDNYHYMDAELIELLQQSLQDYL' A
#
# COMPACT_ATOMS: atom_id res chain seq x y z
N MET A 1 -9.93 -11.33 10.03
CA MET A 1 -9.97 -10.12 10.89
C MET A 1 -9.48 -8.93 10.08
N ARG A 2 -10.18 -7.79 10.12
CA ARG A 2 -9.75 -6.54 9.47
C ARG A 2 -8.86 -5.76 10.43
N ARG A 3 -7.55 -5.68 10.16
CA ARG A 3 -6.60 -4.83 10.90
C ARG A 3 -6.47 -3.49 10.19
N THR A 4 -6.54 -2.40 10.94
CA THR A 4 -6.27 -1.04 10.45
C THR A 4 -4.78 -0.70 10.57
N VAL A 5 -4.25 0.04 9.60
CA VAL A 5 -2.88 0.56 9.65
C VAL A 5 -2.70 1.48 10.85
N SER A 6 -1.56 1.34 11.54
CA SER A 6 -1.13 2.18 12.65
C SER A 6 0.12 2.99 12.28
N ALA A 7 0.44 3.99 13.09
CA ALA A 7 1.68 4.76 12.93
C ALA A 7 2.95 3.88 13.08
N THR A 8 2.88 2.82 13.90
CA THR A 8 3.98 1.86 14.09
C THR A 8 4.26 1.08 12.81
N ASP A 9 3.21 0.68 12.08
CA ASP A 9 3.36 -0.01 10.79
C ASP A 9 4.09 0.88 9.78
N ILE A 10 3.71 2.17 9.72
CA ILE A 10 4.33 3.17 8.84
C ILE A 10 5.79 3.41 9.23
N ALA A 11 6.07 3.54 10.52
CA ALA A 11 7.42 3.80 11.01
C ALA A 11 8.38 2.66 10.67
N TRP A 12 7.91 1.41 10.76
CA TRP A 12 8.69 0.22 10.47
C TRP A 12 8.96 0.01 8.97
N ALA A 13 8.00 0.34 8.09
CA ALA A 13 8.11 0.05 6.67
C ALA A 13 9.12 0.95 5.95
N ASP A 14 10.00 0.38 5.12
CA ASP A 14 10.85 1.15 4.20
C ASP A 14 10.05 1.63 2.98
N HIS A 15 9.20 0.74 2.46
CA HIS A 15 8.33 0.98 1.32
C HIS A 15 6.88 0.67 1.69
N ILE A 16 5.96 1.54 1.29
CA ILE A 16 4.53 1.41 1.52
C ILE A 16 3.84 1.43 0.16
N PHE A 17 3.24 0.31 -0.21
CA PHE A 17 2.45 0.19 -1.43
C PHE A 17 0.97 0.23 -1.07
N VAL A 18 0.18 0.99 -1.83
CA VAL A 18 -1.27 1.02 -1.71
C VAL A 18 -1.93 0.76 -3.06
N MET A 19 -3.09 0.10 -3.03
CA MET A 19 -3.83 -0.28 -4.24
C MET A 19 -4.21 0.95 -5.08
N GLU A 20 -4.91 1.91 -4.48
CA GLU A 20 -5.52 3.05 -5.19
C GLU A 20 -5.13 4.40 -4.54
N GLU A 21 -5.19 5.50 -5.29
CA GLU A 21 -4.83 6.85 -4.81
C GLU A 21 -5.64 7.26 -3.56
N LYS A 22 -6.90 6.85 -3.47
CA LYS A 22 -7.76 7.11 -2.29
C LYS A 22 -7.16 6.56 -0.99
N HIS A 23 -6.40 5.47 -1.05
CA HIS A 23 -5.72 4.88 0.11
C HIS A 23 -4.53 5.73 0.54
N LYS A 24 -3.74 6.23 -0.42
CA LYS A 24 -2.64 7.17 -0.17
C LYS A 24 -3.14 8.46 0.46
N LEU A 25 -4.23 9.03 -0.05
CA LEU A 25 -4.83 10.25 0.52
C LEU A 25 -5.29 10.03 1.97
N ARG A 26 -5.93 8.89 2.26
CA ARG A 26 -6.33 8.51 3.63
C ARG A 26 -5.12 8.38 4.56
N LEU A 27 -4.04 7.74 4.13
CA LEU A 27 -2.82 7.62 4.92
C LEU A 27 -2.15 8.98 5.17
N LYS A 28 -2.06 9.84 4.14
CA LYS A 28 -1.51 11.20 4.28
C LYS A 28 -2.32 12.06 5.25
N ALA A 29 -3.65 11.95 5.22
CA ALA A 29 -4.52 12.69 6.14
C ALA A 29 -4.38 12.17 7.59
N ALA A 30 -4.28 10.86 7.78
CA ALA A 30 -4.21 10.25 9.10
C ALA A 30 -2.81 10.32 9.75
N PHE A 31 -1.75 10.23 8.94
CA PHE A 31 -0.36 10.07 9.41
C PHE A 31 0.64 11.01 8.72
N PRO A 32 0.37 12.33 8.64
CA PRO A 32 1.18 13.26 7.85
C PRO A 32 2.65 13.30 8.27
N ARG A 33 2.94 13.23 9.58
CA ARG A 33 4.31 13.25 10.11
C ARG A 33 5.04 11.92 9.89
N ALA A 34 4.37 10.79 10.10
CA ALA A 34 5.00 9.48 9.99
C ALA A 34 5.38 9.15 8.53
N LEU A 35 4.69 9.75 7.56
CA LEU A 35 4.93 9.53 6.12
C LEU A 35 5.95 10.47 5.49
N GLN A 36 6.43 11.49 6.21
CA GLN A 36 7.24 12.58 5.64
C GLN A 36 8.47 12.09 4.85
N TYR A 37 9.07 10.98 5.27
CA TYR A 37 10.28 10.41 4.68
C TYR A 37 10.09 8.96 4.22
N LYS A 38 8.84 8.55 3.98
CA LYS A 38 8.50 7.19 3.56
C LYS A 38 8.16 7.13 2.07
N SER A 39 8.64 6.10 1.40
CA SER A 39 8.28 5.80 0.02
C SER A 39 6.84 5.26 -0.04
N LEU A 40 5.89 6.12 -0.41
CA LEU A 40 4.47 5.78 -0.54
C LEU A 40 4.07 5.72 -2.02
N ILE A 41 3.90 4.50 -2.52
CA ILE A 41 3.66 4.18 -3.93
C ILE A 41 2.23 3.70 -4.13
N VAL A 42 1.61 4.15 -5.22
CA VAL A 42 0.27 3.71 -5.63
C VAL A 42 0.42 2.76 -6.80
N LEU A 43 -0.16 1.57 -6.70
CA LEU A 43 -0.07 0.52 -7.71
C LEU A 43 -1.09 0.69 -8.84
N ASP A 44 -2.11 1.54 -8.63
CA ASP A 44 -3.25 1.73 -9.53
C ASP A 44 -4.03 0.42 -9.81
N ILE A 45 -4.07 -0.45 -8.80
CA ILE A 45 -4.79 -1.72 -8.81
C ILE A 45 -6.13 -1.52 -8.10
N PRO A 46 -7.28 -1.88 -8.69
CA PRO A 46 -8.57 -1.82 -8.02
C PRO A 46 -8.63 -2.75 -6.80
N ASP A 47 -9.21 -2.31 -5.68
CA ASP A 47 -9.37 -3.13 -4.48
C ASP A 47 -10.67 -3.97 -4.52
N ASN A 48 -10.81 -4.81 -5.57
CA ASN A 48 -12.00 -5.64 -5.82
C ASN A 48 -11.70 -7.13 -5.99
N TYR A 49 -10.50 -7.58 -5.59
CA TYR A 49 -10.06 -8.95 -5.70
C TYR A 49 -10.36 -9.78 -4.44
N HIS A 50 -10.53 -11.08 -4.64
CA HIS A 50 -10.65 -12.01 -3.52
C HIS A 50 -9.29 -12.31 -2.88
N TYR A 51 -9.31 -12.80 -1.65
CA TYR A 51 -8.11 -13.27 -1.00
C TYR A 51 -7.46 -14.41 -1.82
N MET A 52 -6.19 -14.23 -2.17
CA MET A 52 -5.40 -15.15 -3.02
C MET A 52 -5.91 -15.33 -4.46
N ASP A 53 -6.61 -14.32 -4.99
CA ASP A 53 -6.93 -14.29 -6.42
C ASP A 53 -5.66 -14.34 -7.27
N ALA A 54 -5.61 -15.23 -8.27
CA ALA A 54 -4.45 -15.44 -9.10
C ALA A 54 -4.13 -14.20 -9.95
N GLU A 55 -5.16 -13.51 -10.45
CA GLU A 55 -5.00 -12.29 -11.24
C GLU A 55 -4.33 -11.18 -10.40
N LEU A 56 -4.74 -11.05 -9.14
CA LEU A 56 -4.12 -10.08 -8.22
C LEU A 56 -2.65 -10.42 -7.98
N ILE A 57 -2.31 -11.69 -7.80
CA ILE A 57 -0.92 -12.12 -7.58
C ILE A 57 -0.05 -11.75 -8.78
N GLU A 58 -0.53 -12.01 -10.00
CA GLU A 58 0.20 -11.66 -11.23
C GLU A 58 0.40 -10.14 -11.36
N LEU A 59 -0.65 -9.35 -11.11
CA LEU A 59 -0.57 -7.87 -11.14
C LEU A 59 0.43 -7.33 -10.10
N LEU A 60 0.40 -7.87 -8.89
CA LEU A 60 1.35 -7.49 -7.84
C LEU A 60 2.78 -7.86 -8.21
N GLN A 61 3.02 -9.06 -8.76
CA GLN A 61 4.37 -9.47 -9.19
C GLN A 61 4.93 -8.54 -10.26
N GLN A 62 4.12 -8.17 -11.25
CA GLN A 62 4.52 -7.24 -12.31
C GLN A 62 4.79 -5.84 -11.75
N SER A 63 3.90 -5.33 -10.88
CA SER A 63 4.00 -3.95 -10.36
C SER A 63 5.14 -3.77 -9.36
N LEU A 64 5.52 -4.85 -8.65
CA LEU A 64 6.57 -4.82 -7.64
C LEU A 64 7.95 -5.17 -8.20
N GLN A 65 8.05 -5.60 -9.47
CA GLN A 65 9.31 -6.05 -10.06
C GLN A 65 10.41 -4.97 -10.04
N ASP A 66 10.05 -3.70 -10.15
CA ASP A 66 11.00 -2.57 -10.13
C ASP A 66 11.47 -2.19 -8.71
N TYR A 67 10.89 -2.80 -7.67
CA TYR A 67 11.17 -2.51 -6.26
C TYR A 67 11.84 -3.67 -5.51
N LEU A 68 12.00 -4.83 -6.18
CA LEU A 68 12.68 -6.03 -5.67
C LEU A 68 14.12 -6.11 -6.21
#